data_AF-A0A5B0MKG8-F1
#
_entry.id   AF-A0A5B0MKG8-F1
#
_cell.length_a   1.000
_cell.length_b   1.000
_cell.length_c   1.000
_cell.angle_alpha   90.00
_cell.angle_beta   90.00
_cell.angle_gamma   90.00
#
_symmetry.space_group_name_H-M   'P 1'
#
loop_
_entity.id
_entity.type
_entity.pdbx_description
1 polymer ?
#
loop_
_entity_poly.entity_id
_entity_poly.type
_entity_poly.pdbx_seq_one_letter_code
_entity_poly.pdbx_strand_id
1 'polypeptide(L)'
;MFQVDKLAALLKDGSFEKEFTPQDLHFLRGYKWNSLVGFNTAVKKFLKFMNLKGRLPFRLPVDEDTIHEFCFWAGRDEDTLTGQEIAASTLGKYLHGIQVWHIYHKATYLGTVNKRRNLPVLLRSSARVDTTVAAKPKKGAVHLKHMV
;
A
#
# COMPACT_ATOMS: atom_id res chain seq x y z
N MET A 1 16.38 2.62 18.23
CA MET A 1 16.56 3.81 17.37
C MET A 1 15.54 3.74 16.24
N PHE A 2 14.80 4.81 15.98
CA PHE A 2 13.75 4.86 14.95
C PHE A 2 14.41 5.03 13.56
N GLN A 3 14.29 4.02 12.68
CA GLN A 3 15.04 3.91 11.42
C GLN A 3 14.33 4.63 10.27
N VAL A 4 14.30 5.97 10.33
CA VAL A 4 13.59 6.85 9.38
C VAL A 4 13.94 6.55 7.92
N ASP A 5 15.20 6.19 7.65
CA ASP A 5 15.72 5.76 6.35
C ASP A 5 14.90 4.63 5.70
N LYS A 6 14.36 3.70 6.50
CA LYS A 6 13.52 2.61 6.00
C LYS A 6 12.12 3.05 5.57
N LEU A 7 11.72 4.26 5.93
CA LEU A 7 10.41 4.85 5.64
C LEU A 7 10.46 5.91 4.52
N ALA A 8 11.56 5.97 3.76
CA ALA A 8 11.80 7.02 2.76
C ALA A 8 10.62 7.30 1.81
N ALA A 9 9.87 6.30 1.36
CA ALA A 9 8.74 6.54 0.45
C ALA A 9 7.54 7.16 1.17
N LEU A 10 7.26 6.72 2.41
CA LEU A 10 6.18 7.27 3.24
C LEU A 10 6.43 8.74 3.60
N LEU A 11 7.68 9.14 3.75
CA LEU A 11 8.06 10.49 4.16
C LEU A 11 7.98 11.52 3.04
N LYS A 12 7.97 11.09 1.78
CA LYS A 12 7.84 11.97 0.61
C LYS A 12 6.40 12.44 0.40
N ASP A 13 6.23 13.68 -0.02
CA ASP A 13 4.94 14.20 -0.47
C ASP A 13 4.77 13.87 -1.96
N GLY A 14 4.07 12.75 -2.22
CA GLY A 14 4.01 12.18 -3.56
C GLY A 14 5.39 11.71 -4.02
N SER A 15 5.96 12.41 -5.00
CA SER A 15 7.30 12.14 -5.55
C SER A 15 8.39 13.02 -4.94
N PHE A 16 8.02 14.02 -4.14
CA PHE A 16 8.92 15.07 -3.68
C PHE A 16 9.45 14.78 -2.28
N GLU A 17 10.76 15.02 -2.09
CA GLU A 17 11.35 15.01 -0.75
C GLU A 17 10.70 16.08 0.12
N LYS A 18 10.51 15.74 1.40
CA LYS A 18 9.93 16.64 2.38
C LYS A 18 10.57 16.39 3.73
N GLU A 19 11.01 17.46 4.37
CA GLU A 19 11.48 17.38 5.74
C GLU A 19 10.32 17.06 6.68
N PHE A 20 10.59 16.23 7.68
CA PHE A 20 9.61 15.87 8.69
C PHE A 20 9.84 16.69 9.96
N THR A 21 8.74 17.11 10.57
CA THR A 21 8.73 17.89 11.81
C THR A 21 8.71 16.96 13.04
N PRO A 22 8.93 17.50 14.26
CA PRO A 22 8.70 16.74 15.49
C PRO A 22 7.25 16.22 15.63
N GLN A 23 6.27 16.94 15.09
CA GLN A 23 4.87 16.52 15.06
C GLN A 23 4.68 15.29 14.17
N ASP A 24 5.35 15.26 13.03
CA ASP A 24 5.33 14.13 12.10
C ASP A 24 5.97 12.88 12.72
N LEU A 25 7.08 13.04 13.44
CA LEU A 25 7.68 11.96 14.23
C LEU A 25 6.74 11.45 15.32
N HIS A 26 6.04 12.34 16.02
CA HIS A 26 5.05 11.95 17.01
C HIS A 26 3.92 11.12 16.39
N PHE A 27 3.39 11.53 15.24
CA PHE A 27 2.40 10.78 14.48
C PHE A 27 2.91 9.38 14.14
N LEU A 28 4.13 9.27 13.59
CA LEU A 28 4.69 7.97 13.19
C LEU A 28 4.93 7.05 14.40
N ARG A 29 5.36 7.59 15.54
CA ARG A 29 5.55 6.84 16.79
C ARG A 29 4.26 6.25 17.35
N GLY A 30 3.09 6.74 16.92
CA GLY A 30 1.79 6.15 17.26
C GLY A 30 1.55 4.77 16.65
N TYR A 31 2.33 4.36 15.66
CA TYR A 31 2.21 3.06 14.99
C TYR A 31 3.29 2.07 15.42
N LYS A 32 2.94 0.77 15.42
CA LYS A 32 3.94 -0.30 15.49
C LYS A 32 4.90 -0.21 14.30
N TRP A 33 6.18 -0.48 14.53
CA TRP A 33 7.22 -0.41 13.50
C TRP A 33 6.89 -1.23 12.24
N ASN A 34 6.41 -2.46 12.40
CA ASN A 34 6.02 -3.33 11.28
C ASN A 34 4.87 -2.75 10.45
N SER A 35 3.96 -1.98 11.06
CA SER A 35 2.90 -1.28 10.34
C SER A 35 3.47 -0.18 9.47
N LEU A 36 4.40 0.63 9.99
CA LEU A 36 5.07 1.69 9.23
C LEU A 36 5.83 1.13 8.02
N VAL A 37 6.56 0.01 8.21
CA VAL A 37 7.25 -0.69 7.11
C VAL A 37 6.23 -1.18 6.06
N GLY A 38 5.08 -1.70 6.51
CA GLY A 38 3.97 -2.11 5.65
C GLY A 38 3.39 -0.93 4.85
N PHE A 39 3.18 0.22 5.48
CA PHE A 39 2.70 1.43 4.83
C PHE A 39 3.69 1.94 3.79
N ASN A 40 4.98 2.03 4.15
CA ASN A 40 6.03 2.39 3.21
C ASN A 40 6.11 1.43 2.01
N THR A 41 5.88 0.13 2.23
CA THR A 41 5.82 -0.86 1.14
C THR A 41 4.62 -0.60 0.22
N ALA A 42 3.46 -0.25 0.78
CA ALA A 42 2.29 0.14 0.00
C ALA A 42 2.57 1.36 -0.88
N VAL A 43 3.17 2.41 -0.29
CA VAL A 43 3.54 3.64 -1.01
C VAL A 43 4.54 3.33 -2.13
N LYS A 44 5.56 2.50 -1.89
CA LYS A 44 6.51 2.08 -2.94
C LYS A 44 5.82 1.38 -4.12
N LYS A 45 4.88 0.47 -3.85
CA LYS A 45 4.13 -0.21 -4.93
C LYS A 45 3.24 0.76 -5.70
N PHE A 46 2.62 1.71 -5.01
CA PHE A 46 1.83 2.77 -5.63
C PHE A 46 2.70 3.68 -6.51
N LEU A 47 3.88 4.11 -6.04
CA LEU A 47 4.83 4.88 -6.83
C LEU A 47 5.32 4.11 -8.07
N LYS A 48 5.53 2.79 -7.97
CA LYS A 48 5.83 1.94 -9.13
C LYS A 48 4.70 1.98 -10.17
N PHE A 49 3.45 1.87 -9.73
CA PHE A 49 2.28 2.01 -10.61
C PHE A 49 2.26 3.37 -11.31
N MET A 50 2.41 4.47 -10.55
CA MET A 50 2.43 5.83 -11.09
C MET A 50 3.57 6.02 -12.11
N ASN A 51 4.75 5.46 -11.85
CA ASN A 51 5.88 5.49 -12.77
C ASN A 51 5.58 4.76 -14.08
N LEU A 52 5.00 3.56 -14.01
CA LEU A 52 4.63 2.78 -15.20
C LEU A 52 3.53 3.45 -16.02
N LYS A 53 2.67 4.24 -15.39
CA LYS A 53 1.64 5.06 -16.06
C LYS A 53 2.16 6.41 -16.55
N GLY A 54 3.44 6.73 -16.34
CA GLY A 54 4.02 8.02 -16.74
C GLY A 54 3.46 9.23 -15.96
N ARG A 55 2.95 9.01 -14.75
CA ARG A 55 2.30 10.03 -13.90
C ARG A 55 3.21 10.59 -12.80
N LEU A 56 4.51 10.35 -12.88
CA LEU A 56 5.50 11.02 -12.04
C LEU A 56 6.07 12.25 -12.78
N PRO A 57 6.42 13.33 -12.06
CA PRO A 57 6.23 13.55 -10.63
C PRO A 57 4.82 14.04 -10.28
N PHE A 58 4.38 13.80 -9.05
CA PHE A 58 3.12 14.33 -8.50
C PHE A 58 3.26 14.67 -7.02
N ARG A 59 2.32 15.44 -6.48
CA ARG A 59 2.12 15.69 -5.03
C ARG A 59 0.78 15.14 -4.59
N LEU A 60 0.62 14.91 -3.29
CA LEU A 60 -0.67 14.55 -2.72
C LEU A 60 -1.64 15.76 -2.74
N PRO A 61 -2.96 15.54 -2.80
CA PRO A 61 -3.66 14.25 -2.80
C PRO A 61 -3.67 13.55 -4.16
N VAL A 62 -3.79 12.23 -4.14
CA VAL A 62 -4.12 11.44 -5.32
C VAL A 62 -5.64 11.48 -5.54
N ASP A 63 -6.06 11.64 -6.79
CA ASP A 63 -7.47 11.60 -7.18
C ASP A 63 -8.09 10.20 -7.03
N GLU A 64 -9.43 10.15 -7.03
CA GLU A 64 -10.15 8.89 -6.84
C GLU A 64 -9.90 7.91 -7.99
N ASP A 65 -9.99 8.35 -9.23
CA ASP A 65 -9.85 7.48 -10.42
C ASP A 65 -8.48 6.79 -10.44
N THR A 66 -7.42 7.50 -10.09
CA THR A 66 -6.08 6.93 -9.96
C THR A 66 -6.01 5.84 -8.87
N ILE A 67 -6.73 5.98 -7.76
CA ILE A 67 -6.80 4.94 -6.72
C ILE A 67 -7.58 3.72 -7.24
N HIS A 68 -8.64 3.92 -8.01
CA HIS A 68 -9.39 2.83 -8.65
C HIS A 68 -8.53 2.09 -9.67
N GLU A 69 -7.82 2.81 -10.54
CA GLU A 69 -6.88 2.23 -11.50
C GLU A 69 -5.75 1.46 -10.80
N PHE A 70 -5.24 1.97 -9.68
CA PHE A 70 -4.26 1.25 -8.88
C PHE A 70 -4.84 -0.06 -8.32
N CYS A 71 -6.08 -0.05 -7.83
CA CYS A 71 -6.74 -1.26 -7.34
C CYS A 71 -6.88 -2.30 -8.47
N PHE A 72 -7.27 -1.87 -9.66
CA PHE A 72 -7.35 -2.74 -10.83
C PHE A 72 -5.99 -3.30 -11.23
N TRP A 73 -4.96 -2.44 -11.30
CA TRP A 73 -3.61 -2.84 -11.68
C TRP A 73 -2.90 -3.73 -10.65
N ALA A 74 -3.12 -3.47 -9.35
CA ALA A 74 -2.48 -4.22 -8.28
C ALA A 74 -3.28 -5.47 -7.89
N GLY A 75 -4.59 -5.46 -8.04
CA GLY A 75 -5.44 -6.61 -7.76
C GLY A 75 -5.19 -7.75 -8.74
N ARG A 76 -5.55 -8.97 -8.34
CA ARG A 76 -5.64 -10.08 -9.29
C ARG A 76 -6.88 -9.90 -10.14
N ASP A 77 -6.72 -10.11 -11.44
CA ASP A 77 -7.78 -10.15 -12.43
C ASP A 77 -7.63 -11.42 -13.26
N GLU A 78 -8.72 -12.01 -13.73
CA GLU A 78 -8.72 -13.31 -14.43
C GLU A 78 -7.91 -13.26 -15.73
N ASP A 79 -7.82 -12.08 -16.35
CA ASP A 79 -7.19 -11.87 -17.65
C ASP A 79 -5.72 -11.39 -17.58
N THR A 80 -5.19 -11.08 -16.39
CA THR A 80 -3.82 -10.55 -16.25
C THR A 80 -3.03 -11.23 -15.12
N LEU A 81 -2.11 -12.12 -15.50
CA LEU A 81 -1.08 -12.72 -14.63
C LEU A 81 0.29 -12.19 -15.04
N THR A 82 0.54 -10.90 -14.80
CA THR A 82 1.80 -10.24 -15.14
C THR A 82 2.84 -10.29 -14.00
N GLY A 83 2.48 -10.90 -12.86
CA GLY A 83 3.35 -11.11 -11.70
C GLY A 83 3.40 -9.94 -10.72
N GLN A 84 2.68 -8.85 -11.02
CA GLN A 84 2.56 -7.68 -10.14
C GLN A 84 1.34 -7.77 -9.21
N GLU A 85 0.45 -8.71 -9.44
CA GLU A 85 -0.85 -8.80 -8.77
C GLU A 85 -0.69 -9.30 -7.32
N ILE A 86 -1.48 -8.73 -6.42
CA ILE A 86 -1.53 -9.07 -5.00
C ILE A 86 -2.94 -9.52 -4.61
N ALA A 87 -3.01 -10.36 -3.58
CA ALA A 87 -4.30 -10.76 -3.03
C ALA A 87 -5.07 -9.54 -2.50
N ALA A 88 -6.40 -9.58 -2.57
CA ALA A 88 -7.31 -8.54 -2.09
C ALA A 88 -7.06 -8.20 -0.61
N SER A 89 -6.72 -9.20 0.22
CA SER A 89 -6.34 -8.98 1.63
C SER A 89 -5.06 -8.14 1.78
N THR A 90 -4.14 -8.21 0.83
CA THR A 90 -2.92 -7.39 0.79
C THR A 90 -3.23 -6.02 0.18
N LEU A 91 -4.08 -5.97 -0.85
CA LEU A 91 -4.55 -4.72 -1.44
C LEU A 91 -5.25 -3.84 -0.40
N GLY A 92 -6.10 -4.41 0.45
CA GLY A 92 -6.75 -3.68 1.55
C GLY A 92 -5.74 -3.07 2.53
N LYS A 93 -4.66 -3.80 2.86
CA LYS A 93 -3.55 -3.26 3.68
C LYS A 93 -2.82 -2.12 2.97
N TYR A 94 -2.66 -2.22 1.65
CA TYR A 94 -2.00 -1.19 0.87
C TYR A 94 -2.84 0.08 0.77
N LEU A 95 -4.14 -0.05 0.56
CA LEU A 95 -5.06 1.10 0.56
C LEU A 95 -5.06 1.80 1.91
N HIS A 96 -5.02 1.04 3.02
CA HIS A 96 -4.84 1.62 4.34
C HIS A 96 -3.50 2.37 4.48
N GLY A 97 -2.41 1.81 3.97
CA GLY A 97 -1.10 2.48 3.94
C GLY A 97 -1.10 3.78 3.12
N ILE A 98 -1.75 3.79 1.96
CA ILE A 98 -1.91 4.98 1.11
C ILE A 98 -2.78 6.04 1.82
N GLN A 99 -3.83 5.62 2.53
CA GLN A 99 -4.64 6.53 3.34
C GLN A 99 -3.81 7.16 4.47
N VAL A 100 -3.02 6.37 5.20
CA VAL A 100 -2.12 6.90 6.25
C VAL A 100 -1.11 7.88 5.65
N TRP A 101 -0.59 7.60 4.45
CA TRP A 101 0.32 8.50 3.75
C TRP A 101 -0.30 9.86 3.44
N HIS A 102 -1.56 9.90 3.00
CA HIS A 102 -2.30 11.15 2.80
C HIS A 102 -2.49 11.91 4.12
N ILE A 103 -2.93 11.22 5.18
CA ILE A 103 -3.15 11.83 6.50
C ILE A 103 -1.86 12.41 7.06
N TYR A 104 -0.75 11.67 6.95
CA TYR A 104 0.58 12.10 7.38
C TYR A 104 0.97 13.42 6.71
N HIS A 105 0.72 13.56 5.41
CA HIS A 105 0.99 14.80 4.67
C HIS A 105 -0.09 15.87 4.78
N LYS A 106 -1.10 15.67 5.64
CA LYS A 106 -2.26 16.56 5.81
C LYS A 106 -3.04 16.76 4.50
N ALA A 107 -2.96 15.79 3.59
CA ALA A 107 -3.69 15.77 2.33
C ALA A 107 -5.01 15.02 2.48
N THR A 108 -6.02 15.42 1.71
CA THR A 108 -7.32 14.74 1.72
C THR A 108 -7.21 13.42 0.97
N TYR A 109 -7.26 12.28 1.67
CA TYR A 109 -7.54 10.99 1.03
C TYR A 109 -8.98 10.99 0.54
N LEU A 110 -9.25 10.63 -0.73
CA LEU A 110 -10.57 10.38 -1.37
C LEU A 110 -11.72 11.25 -0.80
N GLY A 111 -12.18 12.30 -1.50
CA GLY A 111 -13.19 13.26 -1.02
C GLY A 111 -14.31 12.68 -0.13
N THR A 112 -14.78 13.48 0.84
CA THR A 112 -15.58 13.11 2.03
C THR A 112 -16.82 12.24 1.79
N VAL A 113 -17.27 12.06 0.55
CA VAL A 113 -18.52 11.40 0.16
C VAL A 113 -18.32 9.93 -0.30
N ASN A 114 -17.16 9.54 -0.83
CA ASN A 114 -17.00 8.23 -1.52
C ASN A 114 -16.16 7.17 -0.79
N LYS A 115 -15.54 7.50 0.35
CA LYS A 115 -14.58 6.63 1.08
C LYS A 115 -15.12 5.25 1.46
N ARG A 116 -16.38 5.15 1.89
CA ARG A 116 -16.94 3.93 2.49
C ARG A 116 -17.56 2.97 1.48
N ARG A 117 -17.95 3.43 0.30
CA ARG A 117 -18.67 2.60 -0.69
C ARG A 117 -17.77 1.97 -1.74
N ASN A 118 -16.78 2.71 -2.23
CA ASN A 118 -16.03 2.29 -3.41
C ASN A 118 -14.89 1.32 -3.07
N LEU A 119 -14.21 1.54 -1.93
CA LEU A 119 -13.11 0.67 -1.48
C LEU A 119 -13.53 -0.80 -1.26
N PRO A 120 -14.67 -1.10 -0.59
CA PRO A 120 -15.11 -2.48 -0.44
C PRO A 120 -15.55 -3.14 -1.75
N VAL A 121 -16.09 -2.37 -2.70
CA VAL A 121 -16.50 -2.90 -4.01
C VAL A 121 -15.28 -3.29 -4.84
N LEU A 122 -14.25 -2.43 -4.87
CA LEU A 122 -12.97 -2.72 -5.54
C LEU A 122 -12.25 -3.93 -4.93
N LEU A 123 -12.33 -4.11 -3.60
CA LEU A 123 -11.74 -5.28 -2.96
C LEU A 123 -12.50 -6.58 -3.28
N ARG A 124 -13.82 -6.51 -3.50
CA ARG A 124 -14.65 -7.68 -3.82
C ARG A 124 -14.35 -8.25 -5.21
N SER A 125 -14.08 -7.40 -6.20
CA SER A 125 -13.72 -7.88 -7.55
C SER A 125 -12.42 -8.68 -7.52
N SER A 126 -11.37 -8.17 -6.87
CA SER A 126 -10.11 -8.91 -6.71
C SER A 126 -10.24 -10.14 -5.80
N ALA A 127 -11.11 -10.10 -4.78
CA ALA A 127 -11.29 -11.22 -3.87
C ALA A 127 -11.95 -12.43 -4.54
N ARG A 128 -12.79 -12.23 -5.57
CA ARG A 128 -13.38 -13.32 -6.35
C ARG A 128 -12.29 -14.16 -7.03
N VAL A 129 -11.35 -13.50 -7.69
CA VAL A 129 -10.21 -14.14 -8.37
C VAL A 129 -9.25 -14.79 -7.38
N ASP A 130 -9.09 -14.24 -6.17
CA ASP A 130 -8.30 -14.90 -5.12
C ASP A 130 -8.79 -16.31 -4.75
N THR A 131 -10.09 -16.59 -4.90
CA THR A 131 -10.67 -17.90 -4.58
C THR A 131 -10.39 -18.96 -5.65
N THR A 132 -10.07 -18.55 -6.88
CA THR A 132 -9.76 -19.45 -8.00
C THR A 132 -8.26 -19.76 -8.08
N VAL A 133 -7.40 -18.91 -7.52
CA VAL A 133 -5.96 -19.17 -7.39
C VAL A 133 -5.72 -20.19 -6.28
N ALA A 134 -5.25 -21.39 -6.64
CA ALA A 134 -4.94 -22.46 -5.71
C ALA A 134 -4.16 -21.95 -4.48
N ALA A 135 -4.62 -22.31 -3.28
CA ALA A 135 -3.98 -21.90 -2.04
C ALA A 135 -2.51 -22.30 -2.06
N LYS A 136 -1.60 -21.34 -1.85
CA LYS A 136 -0.17 -21.66 -1.72
C LYS A 136 -0.01 -22.72 -0.64
N PRO A 137 0.75 -23.81 -0.89
CA PRO A 137 0.99 -24.82 0.13
C PRO A 137 1.55 -24.12 1.37
N LYS A 138 0.99 -24.44 2.54
CA LYS A 138 1.47 -23.90 3.82
C LYS A 138 2.97 -24.20 3.90
N LYS A 139 3.78 -23.18 4.24
CA LYS A 139 5.22 -23.38 4.46
C LYS A 139 5.38 -24.56 5.42
N GLY A 140 6.09 -25.60 4.98
CA GLY A 140 6.42 -26.74 5.82
C GLY A 140 7.16 -26.26 7.07
N ALA A 141 6.87 -26.87 8.22
CA ALA A 141 7.57 -26.58 9.44
C ALA A 141 9.08 -26.79 9.24
N VAL A 142 9.87 -25.74 9.49
CA VAL A 142 11.33 -25.86 9.49
C VAL A 142 11.72 -26.54 10.79
N HIS A 143 12.02 -27.83 10.73
CA HIS A 143 12.61 -28.56 11.86
C HIS A 143 14.10 -28.17 11.94
N LEU A 144 14.42 -27.21 12.82
CA LEU A 144 15.81 -26.93 13.20
C LEU A 144 16.34 -28.13 13.97
N LYS A 145 17.25 -28.89 13.36
CA LYS A 145 18.04 -29.90 14.07
C LYS A 145 19.11 -29.15 14.88
N HIS A 146 18.91 -29.01 16.18
CA HIS A 146 20.02 -28.69 17.08
C HIS A 146 20.96 -29.89 17.09
N MET A 147 22.18 -29.71 16.59
CA MET A 147 23.26 -30.68 16.78
C MET A 147 24.02 -30.25 18.04
N VAL A 148 24.17 -31.23 18.94
CA VAL A 148 24.76 -31.15 20.28
C VAL A 148 26.17 -30.55 20.25
#